data_AF-A0A0P8XWI1-F1
#
_entry.id   AF-A0A0P8XWI1-F1
#
_cell.length_a   1.000
_cell.length_b   1.000
_cell.length_c   1.000
_cell.angle_alpha   90.00
_cell.angle_beta   90.00
_cell.angle_gamma   90.00
#
_symmetry.space_group_name_H-M   'P 1'
#
loop_
_entity.id
_entity.type
_entity.pdbx_description
1 polymer ?
#
loop_
_entity_poly.entity_id
_entity_poly.type
_entity_poly.pdbx_seq_one_letter_code
_entity_poly.pdbx_strand_id
1 'polypeptide(L)'
;MLRYIRNLKSSAWRDIPKSCCSYLARSDRSDVQLTLPTVVPSEFASRICPLAVPALIEKLSHRVPCGPMLSPTNLLCNKPQPKTVPIPEEINLHRAVVLEDLNTYIKAKSAFKAPYRKQQVFAHVLVVAGAESTKGCPFYQSSEFQYLCDCSRPQSALVLYRSRKKKTWAILFIFEEVDSQVAAVLTGMHHVDEVLPLTRLKERLAMLLKDSPKLWHTLERSNAVSRLVNEVAEISQTPVNNPRYIMEHTRSVKTARELGAIRQANTIAAESMAAVIARQMSQRHHHKLQPQDLITIFDFKCRRHYGHPDKSFKAKVMGGYSDTALWHMEAGCQYEGYQGGLARTWPGSGRFTPPQKLLYDALLDMHRDLCELIQCGDAGGPVRTPLDIHAAYLILLARYLEELHVLPKTLRSPKETVKAAANYNCSPVAVCHVGLDPCETSHQLLKCPLVPGNVISLNLSISIPDNCFQAYPEFRGVFCQLGNTLHIGENCKVEVLTVQCPVKYKFSSSENLNVKELKII
;
A
#
# COMPACT_ATOMS: atom_id res chain seq x y z
N MET A 1 13.95 11.61 -80.95
CA MET A 1 12.99 12.70 -80.66
C MET A 1 13.12 13.05 -79.18
N LEU A 2 14.14 13.80 -78.76
CA LEU A 2 14.23 15.26 -78.75
C LEU A 2 13.01 15.98 -78.14
N ARG A 3 13.29 16.67 -77.02
CA ARG A 3 12.65 17.86 -76.43
C ARG A 3 11.49 17.62 -75.46
N TYR A 4 11.36 18.34 -74.32
CA TYR A 4 12.02 19.54 -73.76
C TYR A 4 11.59 19.60 -72.27
N ILE A 5 12.46 19.74 -71.27
CA ILE A 5 13.10 20.97 -70.72
C ILE A 5 12.40 21.55 -69.47
N ARG A 6 13.21 21.61 -68.38
CA ARG A 6 13.37 22.68 -67.35
C ARG A 6 12.14 23.05 -66.50
N ASN A 7 12.25 23.48 -65.24
CA ASN A 7 13.32 23.90 -64.31
C ASN A 7 12.67 23.85 -62.90
N LEU A 8 13.30 23.29 -61.88
CA LEU A 8 14.25 23.94 -60.95
C LEU A 8 13.63 25.01 -60.01
N LYS A 9 13.91 24.78 -58.72
CA LYS A 9 13.97 25.71 -57.57
C LYS A 9 12.64 25.96 -56.84
N SER A 10 12.56 25.92 -55.51
CA SER A 10 13.60 25.83 -54.48
C SER A 10 12.95 25.66 -53.10
N SER A 11 13.66 24.97 -52.20
CA SER A 11 13.88 25.27 -50.77
C SER A 11 12.66 25.62 -49.90
N ALA A 12 12.49 25.13 -48.68
CA ALA A 12 13.36 24.33 -47.84
C ALA A 12 12.60 24.03 -46.53
N TRP A 13 12.72 22.78 -46.09
CA TRP A 13 13.04 22.39 -44.72
C TRP A 13 11.99 22.49 -43.60
N ARG A 14 11.82 21.30 -42.99
CA ARG A 14 11.47 20.94 -41.59
C ARG A 14 10.04 20.50 -41.33
N ASP A 15 9.77 19.41 -40.65
CA ASP A 15 10.47 18.12 -40.45
C ASP A 15 9.35 17.21 -39.91
N ILE A 16 9.12 16.09 -40.59
CA ILE A 16 8.27 14.98 -40.12
C ILE A 16 9.23 13.93 -39.56
N PRO A 17 8.92 13.30 -38.41
CA PRO A 17 8.57 11.88 -38.46
C PRO A 17 7.37 11.57 -37.54
N LYS A 18 6.27 11.01 -38.05
CA LYS A 18 6.04 9.56 -38.10
C LYS A 18 6.43 8.83 -36.80
N SER A 19 5.53 8.80 -35.82
CA SER A 19 5.59 7.84 -34.71
C SER A 19 5.12 6.47 -35.22
N CYS A 20 6.07 5.65 -35.66
CA CYS A 20 5.83 4.22 -35.86
C CYS A 20 5.62 3.57 -34.48
N CYS A 21 4.42 3.05 -34.26
CA CYS A 21 4.18 1.95 -33.33
C CYS A 21 4.99 0.74 -33.81
N SER A 22 6.04 0.37 -33.09
CA SER A 22 6.61 -0.98 -33.15
C SER A 22 6.45 -1.64 -31.79
N TYR A 23 5.47 -2.54 -31.75
CA TYR A 23 5.44 -3.65 -30.82
C TYR A 23 6.76 -4.42 -30.93
N LEU A 24 7.55 -4.42 -29.86
CA LEU A 24 8.56 -5.46 -29.62
C LEU A 24 8.26 -6.08 -28.27
N ALA A 25 7.44 -7.12 -28.33
CA ALA A 25 7.40 -8.16 -27.32
C ALA A 25 8.82 -8.69 -27.10
N ARG A 26 9.34 -8.53 -25.89
CA ARG A 26 10.44 -9.38 -25.41
C ARG A 26 9.82 -10.53 -24.64
N SER A 27 10.14 -11.73 -25.10
CA SER A 27 9.79 -13.01 -24.51
C SER A 27 10.46 -13.16 -23.14
N ASP A 28 9.68 -13.05 -22.07
CA ASP A 28 10.07 -13.55 -20.75
C ASP A 28 9.28 -14.84 -20.51
N ARG A 29 9.84 -15.96 -20.95
CA ARG A 29 9.34 -17.29 -20.62
C ARG A 29 10.01 -17.73 -19.32
N SER A 30 9.26 -17.69 -18.23
CA SER A 30 9.24 -18.75 -17.20
C SER A 30 8.11 -18.46 -16.20
N ASP A 31 6.88 -18.67 -16.67
CA ASP A 31 5.70 -18.78 -15.81
C ASP A 31 5.80 -20.07 -14.97
N VAL A 32 5.78 -19.94 -13.65
CA VAL A 32 5.42 -21.05 -12.75
C VAL A 32 4.52 -20.50 -11.65
N GLN A 33 3.26 -20.91 -11.65
CA GLN A 33 2.39 -20.86 -10.47
C GLN A 33 2.99 -21.78 -9.40
N LEU A 34 3.49 -21.21 -8.31
CA LEU A 34 3.91 -21.96 -7.12
C LEU A 34 2.72 -22.04 -6.16
N THR A 35 2.04 -23.18 -6.13
CA THR A 35 1.24 -23.57 -4.95
C THR A 35 2.20 -23.89 -3.81
N LEU A 36 2.26 -23.02 -2.80
CA LEU A 36 3.00 -23.26 -1.56
C LEU A 36 2.30 -24.35 -0.71
N PRO A 37 3.05 -25.03 0.18
CA PRO A 37 2.56 -26.22 0.88
C PRO A 37 1.42 -25.88 1.83
N THR A 38 0.50 -26.83 2.00
CA THR A 38 -0.52 -26.87 3.05
C THR A 38 0.10 -26.57 4.42
N VAL A 39 -0.38 -25.50 5.07
CA VAL A 39 0.00 -25.11 6.42
C VAL A 39 -0.43 -26.21 7.39
N VAL A 40 0.54 -26.88 8.01
CA VAL A 40 0.30 -27.74 9.18
C VAL A 40 0.20 -26.82 10.42
N PRO A 41 -0.72 -27.06 11.37
CA PRO A 41 -1.00 -26.14 12.46
C PRO A 41 0.24 -25.81 13.31
N SER A 42 0.39 -24.54 13.67
CA SER A 42 1.49 -24.03 14.49
C SER A 42 1.46 -24.61 15.91
N GLU A 43 2.63 -25.04 16.39
CA GLU A 43 2.95 -25.43 17.77
C GLU A 43 2.57 -24.35 18.82
N PHE A 44 2.30 -23.12 18.38
CA PHE A 44 1.72 -22.02 19.16
C PHE A 44 0.34 -22.36 19.75
N ALA A 45 -0.49 -23.12 19.01
CA ALA A 45 -1.81 -23.53 19.46
C ALA A 45 -1.78 -24.50 20.66
N SER A 46 -0.68 -25.24 20.86
CA SER A 46 -0.52 -26.17 21.99
C SER A 46 -0.11 -25.51 23.31
N ARG A 47 0.21 -24.21 23.31
CA ARG A 47 0.75 -23.50 24.48
C ARG A 47 -0.20 -22.49 25.13
N ILE A 48 -1.39 -22.32 24.57
CA ILE A 48 -2.40 -21.42 25.13
C ILE A 48 -3.30 -22.28 26.01
N CYS A 49 -3.19 -22.16 27.33
CA CYS A 49 -4.20 -22.67 28.29
C CYS A 49 -5.28 -21.60 28.44
N PRO A 50 -6.39 -21.63 27.68
CA PRO A 50 -7.40 -20.59 27.75
C PRO A 50 -8.21 -20.81 29.04
N LEU A 51 -8.60 -19.71 29.69
CA LEU A 51 -9.53 -19.78 30.82
C LEU A 51 -10.85 -20.40 30.36
N ALA A 52 -11.44 -21.26 31.19
CA ALA A 52 -12.72 -21.89 30.90
C ALA A 52 -13.81 -20.83 30.67
N VAL A 53 -14.69 -21.08 29.70
CA VAL A 53 -15.78 -20.17 29.27
C VAL A 53 -16.59 -19.58 30.44
N PRO A 54 -16.89 -20.31 31.55
CA PRO A 54 -17.56 -19.71 32.70
C PRO A 54 -16.78 -18.58 33.38
N ALA A 55 -15.44 -18.68 33.44
CA ALA A 55 -14.56 -17.65 34.01
C ALA A 55 -14.42 -16.43 33.09
N LEU A 56 -14.61 -16.60 31.77
CA LEU A 56 -14.71 -15.50 30.81
C LEU A 56 -16.03 -14.75 30.95
N ILE A 57 -17.13 -15.46 31.18
CA ILE A 57 -18.46 -14.87 31.36
C ILE A 57 -18.49 -14.04 32.64
N GLU A 58 -18.01 -14.57 33.77
CA GLU A 58 -17.98 -13.88 35.08
C GLU A 58 -17.15 -12.57 35.02
N LYS A 59 -16.05 -12.58 34.27
CA LYS A 59 -15.17 -11.41 34.11
C LYS A 59 -15.77 -10.32 33.22
N LEU A 60 -16.65 -10.68 32.30
CA LEU A 60 -17.29 -9.76 31.35
C LEU A 60 -18.66 -9.26 31.82
N SER A 61 -19.35 -10.00 32.70
CA SER A 61 -20.66 -9.62 33.24
C SER A 61 -20.65 -8.54 34.31
N HIS A 62 -19.48 -8.20 34.89
CA HIS A 62 -19.38 -7.22 35.99
C HIS A 62 -18.93 -5.80 35.59
N ARG A 63 -18.99 -5.40 34.32
CA ARG A 63 -18.71 -4.00 33.93
C ARG A 63 -19.74 -3.40 32.99
N VAL A 64 -20.93 -3.11 33.52
CA VAL A 64 -21.59 -1.81 33.32
C VAL A 64 -22.29 -1.43 34.62
N PRO A 65 -21.94 -0.28 35.21
CA PRO A 65 -22.97 0.72 35.46
C PRO A 65 -22.60 2.06 34.83
N CYS A 66 -23.62 2.76 34.36
CA CYS A 66 -23.58 4.17 33.98
C CYS A 66 -22.75 5.00 34.98
N GLY A 67 -21.73 5.71 34.48
CA GLY A 67 -20.87 6.62 35.27
C GLY A 67 -20.95 8.06 34.75
N PRO A 68 -20.64 9.06 35.59
CA PRO A 68 -21.01 10.47 35.39
C PRO A 68 -20.23 11.13 34.25
N MET A 69 -20.80 12.21 33.70
CA MET A 69 -20.18 13.05 32.66
C MET A 69 -18.71 13.36 32.99
N LEU A 70 -17.84 13.05 32.04
CA LEU A 70 -16.41 13.34 32.13
C LEU A 70 -16.17 14.86 32.15
N SER A 71 -15.56 15.33 33.23
CA SER A 71 -15.01 16.69 33.36
C SER A 71 -13.94 16.97 32.29
N PRO A 72 -13.81 18.22 31.80
CA PRO A 72 -12.81 18.62 30.79
C PRO A 72 -11.37 18.20 31.10
N THR A 73 -11.03 17.99 32.38
CA THR A 73 -9.70 17.59 32.82
C THR A 73 -9.34 16.14 32.42
N ASN A 74 -10.33 15.24 32.31
CA ASN A 74 -10.09 13.85 31.91
C ASN A 74 -9.87 13.67 30.40
N LEU A 75 -10.26 14.65 29.59
CA LEU A 75 -10.01 14.66 28.13
C LEU A 75 -8.55 14.99 27.77
N LEU A 76 -7.81 15.62 28.68
CA LEU A 76 -6.42 16.04 28.44
C LEU A 76 -5.39 14.98 28.89
N CYS A 77 -5.77 14.02 29.75
CA CYS A 77 -4.85 13.05 30.35
C CYS A 77 -4.83 11.66 29.68
N ASN A 78 -5.78 11.35 28.78
CA ASN A 78 -5.80 10.07 28.03
C ASN A 78 -5.20 10.21 26.63
N LYS A 79 -3.98 10.74 26.51
CA LYS A 79 -3.18 10.43 25.33
C LYS A 79 -2.60 9.04 25.56
N PRO A 80 -2.88 8.01 24.73
CA PRO A 80 -2.04 6.83 24.74
C PRO A 80 -0.61 7.35 24.53
N GLN A 81 0.32 7.01 25.43
CA GLN A 81 1.74 7.20 25.11
C GLN A 81 1.93 6.60 23.70
N PRO A 82 2.57 7.33 22.76
CA PRO A 82 2.82 6.79 21.44
C PRO A 82 3.54 5.47 21.66
N LYS A 83 2.87 4.36 21.31
CA LYS A 83 3.52 3.06 21.31
C LYS A 83 4.51 3.17 20.16
N THR A 84 5.79 3.34 20.48
CA THR A 84 6.85 3.37 19.48
C THR A 84 6.76 2.10 18.64
N VAL A 85 6.73 2.27 17.32
CA VAL A 85 6.74 1.17 16.34
C VAL A 85 7.73 1.56 15.24
N PRO A 86 8.68 0.69 14.88
CA PRO A 86 8.91 -0.65 15.43
C PRO A 86 9.68 -0.63 16.76
N ILE A 87 9.52 -1.69 17.56
CA ILE A 87 10.38 -1.94 18.73
C ILE A 87 11.59 -2.81 18.36
N PRO A 88 12.67 -2.82 19.16
CA PRO A 88 13.88 -3.59 18.88
C PRO A 88 13.66 -5.07 18.55
N GLU A 89 12.79 -5.73 19.31
CA GLU A 89 12.46 -7.14 19.13
C GLU A 89 11.78 -7.40 17.79
N GLU A 90 10.99 -6.43 17.31
CA GLU A 90 10.27 -6.49 16.04
C GLU A 90 11.21 -6.25 14.86
N ILE A 91 12.15 -5.31 14.97
CA ILE A 91 13.22 -5.13 13.97
C ILE A 91 14.04 -6.42 13.81
N ASN A 92 14.41 -7.07 14.93
CA ASN A 92 15.13 -8.33 14.89
C ASN A 92 14.30 -9.46 14.27
N LEU A 93 12.99 -9.51 14.55
CA LEU A 93 12.07 -10.43 13.90
C LEU A 93 12.02 -10.20 12.39
N HIS A 94 11.88 -8.96 11.94
CA HIS A 94 11.86 -8.61 10.52
C HIS A 94 13.12 -9.11 9.79
N ARG A 95 14.31 -8.85 10.37
CA ARG A 95 15.59 -9.33 9.82
C ARG A 95 15.62 -10.86 9.73
N ALA A 96 15.18 -11.55 10.79
CA ALA A 96 15.18 -13.01 10.83
C ALA A 96 14.25 -13.62 9.78
N VAL A 97 13.02 -13.09 9.65
CA VAL A 97 12.02 -13.55 8.68
C VAL A 97 12.51 -13.31 7.25
N VAL A 98 12.99 -12.11 6.92
CA VAL A 98 13.53 -11.81 5.59
C VAL A 98 14.65 -12.78 5.21
N LEU A 99 15.60 -13.04 6.11
CA LEU A 99 16.70 -13.98 5.85
C LEU A 99 16.22 -15.43 5.68
N GLU A 100 15.14 -15.84 6.36
CA GLU A 100 14.52 -17.15 6.15
C GLU A 100 13.76 -17.23 4.83
N ASP A 101 13.04 -16.17 4.43
CA ASP A 101 12.31 -16.12 3.17
C ASP A 101 13.26 -16.16 1.98
N LEU A 102 14.38 -15.44 2.04
CA LEU A 102 15.46 -15.53 1.05
C LEU A 102 16.02 -16.96 0.93
N ASN A 103 16.22 -17.64 2.06
CA ASN A 103 16.70 -19.02 2.10
C ASN A 103 15.67 -20.00 1.54
N THR A 104 14.39 -19.83 1.88
CA THR A 104 13.27 -20.63 1.37
C THR A 104 13.13 -20.47 -0.13
N TYR A 105 13.22 -19.24 -0.64
CA TYR A 105 13.20 -18.96 -2.07
C TYR A 105 14.34 -19.66 -2.82
N ILE A 106 15.58 -19.57 -2.31
CA ILE A 106 16.71 -20.26 -2.96
C ILE A 106 16.58 -21.77 -2.89
N LYS A 107 16.10 -22.32 -1.76
CA LYS A 107 15.81 -23.75 -1.65
C LYS A 107 14.81 -24.19 -2.71
N ALA A 108 13.68 -23.51 -2.85
CA ALA A 108 12.67 -23.81 -3.87
C ALA A 108 13.26 -23.74 -5.29
N LYS A 109 14.02 -22.67 -5.59
CA LYS A 109 14.70 -22.49 -6.88
C LYS A 109 15.74 -23.58 -7.17
N SER A 110 16.43 -24.07 -6.13
CA SER A 110 17.43 -25.14 -6.25
C SER A 110 16.80 -26.52 -6.43
N ALA A 111 15.71 -26.81 -5.71
CA ALA A 111 14.99 -28.07 -5.79
C ALA A 111 14.40 -28.28 -7.20
N PHE A 112 13.91 -27.21 -7.83
CA PHE A 112 13.44 -27.26 -9.22
C PHE A 112 14.54 -27.66 -10.21
N LYS A 113 15.79 -27.18 -10.00
CA LYS A 113 16.93 -27.50 -10.88
C LYS A 113 17.55 -28.86 -10.60
N ALA A 114 17.49 -29.33 -9.35
CA ALA A 114 18.12 -30.57 -8.91
C ALA A 114 17.31 -31.24 -7.77
N PRO A 115 16.23 -31.97 -8.10
CA PRO A 115 15.27 -32.49 -7.11
C PRO A 115 15.85 -33.52 -6.12
N TYR A 116 17.02 -34.09 -6.43
CA TYR A 116 17.64 -35.15 -5.62
C TYR A 116 18.58 -34.65 -4.50
N ARG A 117 18.83 -33.34 -4.38
CA ARG A 117 19.68 -32.79 -3.29
C ARG A 117 18.83 -32.39 -2.08
N LYS A 118 18.79 -33.23 -1.06
CA LYS A 118 18.12 -32.92 0.22
C LYS A 118 18.89 -31.87 1.03
N GLN A 119 18.15 -30.91 1.61
CA GLN A 119 18.54 -29.99 2.69
C GLN A 119 19.82 -29.17 2.49
N GLN A 120 19.86 -28.29 1.49
CA GLN A 120 20.88 -27.24 1.44
C GLN A 120 20.43 -26.01 2.25
N VAL A 121 21.21 -25.64 3.28
CA VAL A 121 21.13 -24.33 3.92
C VAL A 121 22.14 -23.43 3.24
N PHE A 122 21.67 -22.32 2.68
CA PHE A 122 22.51 -21.38 1.97
C PHE A 122 23.01 -20.28 2.91
N ALA A 123 24.17 -19.73 2.59
CA ALA A 123 24.61 -18.47 3.20
C ALA A 123 24.05 -17.31 2.38
N HIS A 124 23.68 -16.22 3.03
CA HIS A 124 23.08 -15.05 2.42
C HIS A 124 23.78 -13.77 2.88
N VAL A 125 23.94 -12.84 1.96
CA VAL A 125 24.31 -11.44 2.24
C VAL A 125 23.25 -10.57 1.59
N LEU A 126 22.47 -9.85 2.39
CA LEU A 126 21.50 -8.87 1.92
C LEU A 126 22.05 -7.47 2.21
N VAL A 127 22.16 -6.65 1.16
CA VAL A 127 22.54 -5.24 1.27
C VAL A 127 21.31 -4.39 0.96
N VAL A 128 20.90 -3.55 1.91
CA VAL A 128 19.78 -2.62 1.78
C VAL A 128 20.32 -1.20 1.85
N ALA A 129 20.11 -0.42 0.78
CA ALA A 129 20.53 0.97 0.74
C ALA A 129 19.47 1.86 1.40
N GLY A 130 19.93 2.80 2.22
CA GLY A 130 19.11 3.90 2.71
C GLY A 130 18.92 4.97 1.63
N ALA A 131 17.95 5.84 1.87
CA ALA A 131 17.62 6.97 1.02
C ALA A 131 18.70 8.06 1.10
N GLU A 132 18.83 8.81 0.00
CA GLU A 132 19.67 9.99 -0.06
C GLU A 132 18.89 11.22 0.39
N SER A 133 19.55 12.17 1.05
CA SER A 133 18.94 13.45 1.42
C SER A 133 19.07 14.44 0.27
N THR A 134 17.98 15.12 -0.07
CA THR A 134 17.97 16.21 -1.06
C THR A 134 17.81 17.55 -0.36
N LYS A 135 18.73 18.48 -0.59
CA LYS A 135 18.71 19.81 0.02
C LYS A 135 17.38 20.53 -0.26
N GLY A 136 16.76 21.08 0.78
CA GLY A 136 15.49 21.82 0.66
C GLY A 136 14.24 20.94 0.63
N CYS A 137 14.36 19.61 0.76
CA CYS A 137 13.22 18.70 0.89
C CYS A 137 13.21 18.03 2.28
N PRO A 138 12.03 17.76 2.86
CA PRO A 138 11.93 16.85 4.00
C PRO A 138 12.53 15.48 3.63
N PHE A 139 13.27 14.90 4.57
CA PHE A 139 13.90 13.60 4.39
C PHE A 139 12.91 12.48 4.71
N TYR A 140 12.85 11.48 3.82
CA TYR A 140 12.10 10.25 4.02
C TYR A 140 13.04 9.08 3.74
N GLN A 141 12.99 8.09 4.62
CA GLN A 141 13.82 6.91 4.50
C GLN A 141 13.22 5.91 3.49
N SER A 142 14.05 5.05 2.93
CA SER A 142 13.57 3.88 2.18
C SER A 142 12.78 2.95 3.10
N SER A 143 11.58 2.55 2.69
CA SER A 143 10.70 1.68 3.48
C SER A 143 11.36 0.34 3.83
N GLU A 144 12.12 -0.27 2.92
CA GLU A 144 12.87 -1.51 3.21
C GLU A 144 13.96 -1.30 4.27
N PHE A 145 14.64 -0.15 4.22
CA PHE A 145 15.69 0.19 5.17
C PHE A 145 15.10 0.50 6.55
N GLN A 146 14.04 1.30 6.60
CA GLN A 146 13.32 1.62 7.84
C GLN A 146 12.76 0.35 8.50
N TYR A 147 12.15 -0.55 7.70
CA TYR A 147 11.61 -1.82 8.18
C TYR A 147 12.64 -2.71 8.90
N LEU A 148 13.91 -2.66 8.44
CA LEU A 148 14.96 -3.55 8.92
C LEU A 148 15.93 -2.94 9.93
N CYS A 149 15.96 -1.62 10.14
CA CYS A 149 16.86 -1.04 11.14
C CYS A 149 16.40 0.24 11.81
N ASP A 150 15.23 0.78 11.45
CA ASP A 150 14.67 2.00 12.03
C ASP A 150 15.70 3.14 12.14
N CYS A 151 16.50 3.31 11.08
CA CYS A 151 17.54 4.32 11.02
C CYS A 151 17.11 5.44 10.08
N SER A 152 16.97 6.64 10.62
CA SER A 152 16.56 7.85 9.88
C SER A 152 17.74 8.67 9.36
N ARG A 153 18.93 8.07 9.24
CA ARG A 153 20.11 8.75 8.66
C ARG A 153 20.13 8.59 7.13
N PRO A 154 20.42 9.66 6.38
CA PRO A 154 20.60 9.57 4.95
C PRO A 154 21.90 8.83 4.60
N GLN A 155 22.04 8.42 3.34
CA GLN A 155 23.30 7.87 2.78
C GLN A 155 23.89 6.74 3.64
N SER A 156 23.02 5.85 4.13
CA SER A 156 23.38 4.73 4.99
C SER A 156 23.14 3.41 4.26
N ALA A 157 23.71 2.31 4.74
CA ALA A 157 23.48 0.97 4.21
C ALA A 157 23.40 -0.06 5.33
N LEU A 158 22.53 -1.05 5.20
CA LEU A 158 22.39 -2.15 6.14
C LEU A 158 22.86 -3.43 5.43
N VAL A 159 23.78 -4.15 6.06
CA VAL A 159 24.22 -5.47 5.60
C VAL A 159 23.75 -6.52 6.59
N LEU A 160 22.88 -7.42 6.12
CA LEU A 160 22.47 -8.60 6.86
C LEU A 160 23.19 -9.82 6.31
N TYR A 161 23.91 -10.52 7.16
CA TYR A 161 24.58 -11.78 6.86
C TYR A 161 23.88 -12.93 7.55
N ARG A 162 23.76 -14.06 6.85
CA ARG A 162 23.36 -15.34 7.42
C ARG A 162 24.32 -16.42 6.94
N SER A 163 24.94 -17.13 7.88
CA SER A 163 25.79 -18.28 7.59
C SER A 163 24.97 -19.55 7.31
N ARG A 164 25.61 -20.58 6.75
CA ARG A 164 25.01 -21.92 6.59
C ARG A 164 24.62 -22.57 7.93
N LYS A 165 25.29 -22.17 9.03
CA LYS A 165 24.96 -22.59 10.40
C LYS A 165 23.83 -21.77 11.03
N LYS A 166 23.10 -20.98 10.24
CA LYS A 166 22.01 -20.07 10.68
C LYS A 166 22.42 -18.96 11.65
N LYS A 167 23.72 -18.73 11.88
CA LYS A 167 24.17 -17.52 12.59
C LYS A 167 23.89 -16.30 11.72
N THR A 168 23.27 -15.29 12.31
CA THR A 168 22.95 -14.00 11.67
C THR A 168 23.88 -12.91 12.18
N TRP A 169 24.11 -11.89 11.36
CA TRP A 169 24.85 -10.69 11.72
C TRP A 169 24.25 -9.49 10.99
N ALA A 170 24.11 -8.35 11.66
CA ALA A 170 23.59 -7.11 11.12
C ALA A 170 24.63 -6.00 11.30
N ILE A 171 25.06 -5.39 10.20
CA ILE A 171 26.04 -4.30 10.20
C ILE A 171 25.41 -3.07 9.57
N LEU A 172 25.35 -1.98 10.32
CA LEU A 172 24.88 -0.69 9.82
C LEU A 172 26.07 0.17 9.39
N PHE A 173 26.01 0.67 8.17
CA PHE A 173 26.99 1.58 7.60
C PHE A 173 26.39 2.98 7.51
N ILE A 174 27.07 3.99 8.06
CA ILE A 174 26.62 5.39 8.02
C ILE A 174 27.66 6.29 7.34
N PHE A 175 27.19 7.37 6.71
CA PHE A 175 28.07 8.26 5.96
C PHE A 175 29.10 9.00 6.83
N GLU A 176 28.72 9.34 8.06
CA GLU A 176 29.57 10.04 9.01
C GLU A 176 30.74 9.18 9.47
N GLU A 177 31.88 9.80 9.76
CA GLU A 177 32.96 9.14 10.50
C GLU A 177 32.49 8.86 11.93
N VAL A 178 32.73 7.63 12.39
CA VAL A 178 32.19 7.14 13.66
C VAL A 178 33.34 6.69 14.53
N ASP A 179 33.52 7.33 15.69
CA ASP A 179 34.42 6.82 16.72
C ASP A 179 33.80 5.62 17.46
N SER A 180 34.60 4.98 18.32
CA SER A 180 34.17 3.78 19.04
C SER A 180 33.03 4.02 20.03
N GLN A 181 32.91 5.20 20.61
CA GLN A 181 31.86 5.53 21.57
C GLN A 181 30.53 5.76 20.86
N VAL A 182 30.54 6.56 19.80
CA VAL A 182 29.37 6.81 18.96
C VAL A 182 28.90 5.52 18.32
N ALA A 183 29.81 4.68 17.83
CA ALA A 183 29.47 3.38 17.26
C ALA A 183 28.77 2.48 18.28
N ALA A 184 29.23 2.44 19.54
CA ALA A 184 28.58 1.64 20.59
C ALA A 184 27.16 2.13 20.91
N VAL A 185 26.94 3.45 20.98
CA VAL A 185 25.61 4.04 21.20
C VAL A 185 24.67 3.70 20.05
N LEU A 186 25.12 3.87 18.80
CA LEU A 186 24.32 3.57 17.61
C LEU A 186 24.03 2.07 17.46
N THR A 187 24.98 1.22 17.85
CA THR A 187 24.82 -0.24 17.89
C THR A 187 23.66 -0.61 18.83
N GLY A 188 23.65 -0.03 20.03
CA GLY A 188 22.56 -0.20 20.99
C GLY A 188 21.22 0.35 20.49
N MET A 189 21.22 1.53 19.86
CA MET A 189 20.00 2.21 19.41
C MET A 189 19.30 1.51 18.23
N HIS A 190 20.07 0.99 17.26
CA HIS A 190 19.53 0.30 16.08
C HIS A 190 19.51 -1.23 16.22
N HIS A 191 19.92 -1.73 17.39
CA HIS A 191 19.99 -3.15 17.74
C HIS A 191 20.72 -3.98 16.67
N VAL A 192 21.82 -3.44 16.16
CA VAL A 192 22.71 -4.13 15.20
C VAL A 192 23.88 -4.74 15.94
N ASP A 193 24.66 -5.59 15.26
CA ASP A 193 25.86 -6.19 15.85
C ASP A 193 27.08 -5.26 15.73
N GLU A 194 27.10 -4.39 14.70
CA GLU A 194 28.20 -3.47 14.46
C GLU A 194 27.72 -2.23 13.68
N VAL A 195 28.30 -1.06 13.98
CA VAL A 195 28.13 0.18 13.19
C VAL A 195 29.49 0.62 12.65
N LEU A 196 29.56 0.92 11.34
CA LEU A 196 30.79 1.28 10.64
C LEU A 196 30.60 2.51 9.73
N PRO A 197 31.67 3.25 9.41
CA PRO A 197 31.64 4.23 8.34
C PRO A 197 31.37 3.58 6.97
N LEU A 198 30.61 4.26 6.11
CA LEU A 198 30.25 3.78 4.78
C LEU A 198 31.47 3.50 3.89
N THR A 199 32.57 4.20 4.14
CA THR A 199 33.88 3.98 3.48
C THR A 199 34.38 2.55 3.65
N ARG A 200 33.99 1.85 4.73
CA ARG A 200 34.38 0.45 5.02
C ARG A 200 33.46 -0.59 4.38
N LEU A 201 32.36 -0.18 3.73
CA LEU A 201 31.39 -1.11 3.13
C LEU A 201 32.06 -2.04 2.11
N LYS A 202 32.90 -1.49 1.23
CA LYS A 202 33.58 -2.24 0.16
C LYS A 202 34.46 -3.37 0.74
N GLU A 203 35.27 -3.04 1.74
CA GLU A 203 36.17 -3.98 2.43
C GLU A 203 35.38 -5.07 3.16
N ARG A 204 34.38 -4.69 3.97
CA ARG A 204 33.55 -5.63 4.72
C ARG A 204 32.76 -6.57 3.80
N LEU A 205 32.16 -6.04 2.74
CA LEU A 205 31.40 -6.85 1.79
C LEU A 205 32.31 -7.87 1.09
N ALA A 206 33.51 -7.48 0.64
CA ALA A 206 34.47 -8.40 0.03
C ALA A 206 34.87 -9.55 0.97
N MET A 207 35.00 -9.29 2.29
CA MET A 207 35.25 -10.34 3.27
C MET A 207 34.07 -11.30 3.43
N LEU A 208 32.84 -10.78 3.50
CA LEU A 208 31.63 -11.60 3.67
C LEU A 208 31.34 -12.50 2.46
N LEU A 209 31.80 -12.10 1.26
CA LEU A 209 31.59 -12.87 0.03
C LEU A 209 32.56 -14.04 -0.17
N LYS A 210 33.62 -14.18 0.65
CA LYS A 210 34.63 -15.25 0.52
C LYS A 210 34.03 -16.66 0.55
N ASP A 211 33.00 -16.89 1.38
CA ASP A 211 32.33 -18.19 1.53
C ASP A 211 31.23 -18.44 0.49
N SER A 212 31.23 -17.67 -0.60
CA SER A 212 30.26 -17.75 -1.71
C SER A 212 28.79 -17.71 -1.27
N PRO A 213 28.37 -16.73 -0.45
CA PRO A 213 26.96 -16.56 -0.12
C PRO A 213 26.15 -16.09 -1.33
N LYS A 214 24.82 -16.21 -1.25
CA LYS A 214 23.93 -15.53 -2.18
C LYS A 214 23.88 -14.05 -1.83
N LEU A 215 24.37 -13.21 -2.74
CA LEU A 215 24.32 -11.75 -2.62
C LEU A 215 22.98 -11.22 -3.12
N TRP A 216 22.33 -10.39 -2.30
CA TRP A 216 21.04 -9.77 -2.55
C TRP A 216 21.16 -8.26 -2.45
N HIS A 217 20.72 -7.57 -3.50
CA HIS A 217 20.62 -6.12 -3.51
C HIS A 217 19.69 -5.65 -4.64
N THR A 218 18.89 -4.63 -4.38
CA THR A 218 18.10 -3.94 -5.40
C THR A 218 18.99 -2.87 -6.03
N LEU A 219 19.49 -3.13 -7.25
CA LEU A 219 20.40 -2.20 -7.94
C LEU A 219 19.66 -0.93 -8.39
N GLU A 220 20.17 0.22 -7.95
CA GLU A 220 19.69 1.55 -8.34
C GLU A 220 20.83 2.36 -8.97
N ARG A 221 20.64 2.84 -10.21
CA ARG A 221 21.74 3.45 -11.01
C ARG A 221 22.39 4.67 -10.34
N SER A 222 21.63 5.47 -9.61
CA SER A 222 22.11 6.70 -8.98
C SER A 222 22.70 6.50 -7.59
N ASN A 223 22.41 5.37 -6.93
CA ASN A 223 22.73 5.16 -5.53
C ASN A 223 24.22 4.80 -5.35
N ALA A 224 24.91 5.48 -4.43
CA ALA A 224 26.33 5.22 -4.14
C ALA A 224 26.58 3.80 -3.60
N VAL A 225 25.67 3.27 -2.78
CA VAL A 225 25.74 1.91 -2.23
C VAL A 225 25.63 0.89 -3.37
N SER A 226 24.71 1.08 -4.31
CA SER A 226 24.54 0.17 -5.45
C SER A 226 25.79 0.08 -6.33
N ARG A 227 26.51 1.20 -6.53
CA ARG A 227 27.80 1.20 -7.24
C ARG A 227 28.84 0.35 -6.52
N LEU A 228 29.00 0.55 -5.21
CA LEU A 228 29.93 -0.24 -4.39
C LEU A 228 29.59 -1.73 -4.39
N VAL A 229 28.30 -2.08 -4.27
CA VAL A 229 27.84 -3.48 -4.32
C VAL A 229 28.16 -4.11 -5.68
N ASN A 230 27.92 -3.39 -6.79
CA ASN A 230 28.21 -3.89 -8.12
C ASN A 230 29.72 -4.10 -8.35
N GLU A 231 30.56 -3.15 -7.94
CA GLU A 231 32.03 -3.29 -8.01
C GLU A 231 32.52 -4.52 -7.25
N VAL A 232 32.05 -4.72 -6.01
CA VAL A 232 32.46 -5.88 -5.19
C VAL A 232 31.92 -7.19 -5.77
N ALA A 233 30.70 -7.20 -6.31
CA ALA A 233 30.12 -8.35 -6.97
C ALA A 233 30.92 -8.78 -8.21
N GLU A 234 31.40 -7.83 -9.02
CA GLU A 234 32.26 -8.09 -10.18
C GLU A 234 33.61 -8.67 -9.77
N ILE A 235 34.28 -8.05 -8.78
CA ILE A 235 35.59 -8.52 -8.26
C ILE A 235 35.48 -9.94 -7.69
N SER A 236 34.39 -10.22 -6.96
CA SER A 236 34.15 -11.52 -6.33
C SER A 236 33.47 -12.54 -7.26
N GLN A 237 33.18 -12.18 -8.52
CA GLN A 237 32.43 -12.99 -9.47
C GLN A 237 31.11 -13.53 -8.91
N THR A 238 30.46 -12.76 -8.03
CA THR A 238 29.23 -13.16 -7.33
C THR A 238 28.02 -12.49 -7.97
N PRO A 239 27.03 -13.23 -8.49
CA PRO A 239 25.85 -12.64 -9.09
C PRO A 239 24.97 -11.94 -8.05
N VAL A 240 24.56 -10.70 -8.35
CA VAL A 240 23.62 -9.93 -7.53
C VAL A 240 22.19 -10.37 -7.83
N ASN A 241 21.46 -10.81 -6.81
CA ASN A 241 20.05 -11.19 -6.92
C ASN A 241 19.17 -10.03 -6.41
N ASN A 242 18.04 -9.80 -7.07
CA ASN A 242 17.09 -8.76 -6.63
C ASN A 242 16.14 -9.32 -5.55
N PRO A 243 16.13 -8.77 -4.32
CA PRO A 243 15.30 -9.25 -3.23
C PRO A 243 13.89 -8.63 -3.20
N ARG A 244 13.57 -7.63 -4.05
CA ARG A 244 12.39 -6.76 -3.94
C ARG A 244 11.08 -7.51 -3.70
N TYR A 245 10.76 -8.50 -4.53
CA TYR A 245 9.53 -9.27 -4.36
C TYR A 245 9.48 -10.04 -3.03
N ILE A 246 10.63 -10.57 -2.57
CA ILE A 246 10.71 -11.31 -1.31
C ILE A 246 10.52 -10.33 -0.15
N MET A 247 11.15 -9.16 -0.22
CA MET A 247 10.97 -8.07 0.75
C MET A 247 9.52 -7.62 0.85
N GLU A 248 8.88 -7.35 -0.29
CA GLU A 248 7.47 -6.97 -0.36
C GLU A 248 6.55 -8.07 0.17
N HIS A 249 6.84 -9.35 -0.12
CA HIS A 249 6.09 -10.47 0.41
C HIS A 249 6.23 -10.58 1.93
N THR A 250 7.45 -10.51 2.48
CA THR A 250 7.68 -10.53 3.92
C THR A 250 6.93 -9.38 4.61
N ARG A 251 7.04 -8.17 4.04
CA ARG A 251 6.38 -6.97 4.56
C ARG A 251 4.86 -7.03 4.41
N SER A 252 4.30 -7.82 3.50
CA SER A 252 2.85 -7.86 3.27
C SER A 252 2.06 -8.34 4.49
N VAL A 253 2.66 -9.15 5.35
CA VAL A 253 2.05 -9.70 6.57
C VAL A 253 2.47 -8.85 7.77
N LYS A 254 1.49 -8.26 8.46
CA LYS A 254 1.75 -7.30 9.53
C LYS A 254 1.82 -7.98 10.90
N THR A 255 2.74 -7.54 11.75
CA THR A 255 2.68 -7.85 13.17
C THR A 255 1.50 -7.13 13.84
N ALA A 256 1.21 -7.50 15.08
CA ALA A 256 0.20 -6.81 15.89
C ALA A 256 0.52 -5.32 16.14
N ARG A 257 1.80 -4.93 16.18
CA ARG A 257 2.19 -3.52 16.42
C ARG A 257 2.12 -2.70 15.13
N GLU A 258 2.62 -3.26 14.03
CA GLU A 258 2.47 -2.67 12.70
C GLU A 258 0.98 -2.44 12.39
N LEU A 259 0.15 -3.45 12.61
CA LEU A 259 -1.29 -3.35 12.45
C LEU A 259 -1.90 -2.29 13.39
N GLY A 260 -1.39 -2.17 14.62
CA GLY A 260 -1.78 -1.11 15.55
C GLY A 260 -1.50 0.30 14.99
N ALA A 261 -0.32 0.52 14.41
CA ALA A 261 0.05 1.78 13.77
C ALA A 261 -0.81 2.07 12.51
N ILE A 262 -1.03 1.05 11.67
CA ILE A 262 -1.91 1.14 10.49
C ILE A 262 -3.35 1.48 10.89
N ARG A 263 -3.90 0.86 11.95
CA ARG A 263 -5.24 1.19 12.48
C ARG A 263 -5.31 2.64 12.94
N GLN A 264 -4.26 3.12 13.61
CA GLN A 264 -4.19 4.51 14.07
C GLN A 264 -4.13 5.48 12.88
N ALA A 265 -3.29 5.21 11.88
CA ALA A 265 -3.20 6.01 10.65
C ALA A 265 -4.56 6.09 9.92
N ASN A 266 -5.25 4.95 9.77
CA ASN A 266 -6.57 4.91 9.13
C ASN A 266 -7.65 5.63 9.94
N THR A 267 -7.63 5.51 11.27
CA THR A 267 -8.55 6.24 12.16
C THR A 267 -8.37 7.74 12.01
N ILE A 268 -7.12 8.23 12.07
CA ILE A 268 -6.80 9.65 11.90
C ILE A 268 -7.25 10.15 10.52
N ALA A 269 -6.94 9.41 9.45
CA ALA A 269 -7.33 9.77 8.10
C ALA A 269 -8.86 9.81 7.94
N ALA A 270 -9.57 8.82 8.47
CA ALA A 270 -11.02 8.73 8.38
C ALA A 270 -11.73 9.85 9.16
N GLU A 271 -11.30 10.15 10.39
CA GLU A 271 -11.82 11.27 11.18
C GLU A 271 -11.54 12.62 10.53
N SER A 272 -10.35 12.77 9.94
CA SER A 272 -9.98 13.99 9.21
C SER A 272 -10.82 14.18 7.95
N MET A 273 -11.06 13.11 7.18
CA MET A 273 -11.96 13.12 6.03
C MET A 273 -13.40 13.47 6.44
N ALA A 274 -13.91 12.87 7.52
CA ALA A 274 -15.25 13.19 8.02
C ALA A 274 -15.37 14.68 8.40
N ALA A 275 -14.33 15.26 9.02
CA ALA A 275 -14.28 16.68 9.33
C ALA A 275 -14.25 17.58 8.08
N VAL A 276 -13.50 17.18 7.04
CA VAL A 276 -13.48 17.88 5.74
C VAL A 276 -14.88 17.91 5.12
N ILE A 277 -15.53 16.76 5.06
CA ILE A 277 -16.86 16.63 4.46
C ILE A 277 -17.88 17.46 5.25
N ALA A 278 -17.88 17.35 6.58
CA ALA A 278 -18.75 18.15 7.44
C ALA A 278 -18.53 19.66 7.25
N ARG A 279 -17.26 20.09 7.11
CA ARG A 279 -16.91 21.49 6.90
C ARG A 279 -17.37 21.99 5.53
N GLN A 280 -17.15 21.22 4.46
CA GLN A 280 -17.62 21.53 3.12
C GLN A 280 -19.15 21.66 3.09
N MET A 281 -19.86 20.71 3.70
CA MET A 281 -21.32 20.73 3.78
C MET A 281 -21.85 21.95 4.55
N SER A 282 -21.19 22.34 5.66
CA SER A 282 -21.60 23.50 6.46
C SER A 282 -21.43 24.84 5.75
N GLN A 283 -20.51 24.94 4.79
CA GLN A 283 -20.17 26.20 4.11
C GLN A 283 -20.82 26.35 2.73
N ARG A 284 -21.68 25.41 2.31
CA ARG A 284 -22.29 25.35 0.98
C ARG A 284 -23.04 26.63 0.55
N HIS A 285 -23.56 27.41 1.50
CA HIS A 285 -24.35 28.62 1.25
C HIS A 285 -23.60 29.94 1.48
N HIS A 286 -22.42 29.92 2.12
CA HIS A 286 -21.76 31.14 2.60
C HIS A 286 -20.43 31.39 1.89
N HIS A 287 -19.46 30.50 2.08
CA HIS A 287 -18.12 30.64 1.53
C HIS A 287 -17.74 29.39 0.75
N LYS A 288 -17.47 29.58 -0.54
CA LYS A 288 -17.06 28.53 -1.46
C LYS A 288 -15.62 28.09 -1.15
N LEU A 289 -15.47 27.06 -0.31
CA LEU A 289 -14.20 26.43 0.06
C LEU A 289 -13.51 25.77 -1.13
N GLN A 290 -12.40 26.32 -1.56
CA GLN A 290 -11.63 25.81 -2.68
C GLN A 290 -11.06 24.41 -2.35
N PRO A 291 -10.73 23.60 -3.37
CA PRO A 291 -10.06 22.33 -3.17
C PRO A 291 -8.86 22.42 -2.21
N GLN A 292 -8.05 23.47 -2.32
CA GLN A 292 -6.89 23.70 -1.46
C GLN A 292 -7.25 23.93 0.02
N ASP A 293 -8.40 24.53 0.31
CA ASP A 293 -8.87 24.72 1.68
C ASP A 293 -9.23 23.38 2.32
N LEU A 294 -9.88 22.49 1.56
CA LEU A 294 -10.23 21.14 2.03
C LEU A 294 -8.98 20.29 2.30
N ILE A 295 -7.97 20.39 1.43
CA ILE A 295 -6.66 19.76 1.63
C ILE A 295 -6.00 20.29 2.92
N THR A 296 -6.06 21.59 3.14
CA THR A 296 -5.47 22.23 4.33
C THR A 296 -6.19 21.82 5.61
N ILE A 297 -7.53 21.70 5.58
CA ILE A 297 -8.32 21.19 6.71
C ILE A 297 -7.93 19.76 7.03
N PHE A 298 -7.81 18.90 6.01
CA PHE A 298 -7.37 17.52 6.20
C PHE A 298 -5.98 17.45 6.83
N ASP A 299 -5.01 18.18 6.28
CA ASP A 299 -3.63 18.18 6.78
C ASP A 299 -3.54 18.68 8.23
N PHE A 300 -4.22 19.78 8.54
CA PHE A 300 -4.31 20.31 9.89
C PHE A 300 -4.90 19.29 10.88
N LYS A 301 -5.97 18.59 10.48
CA LYS A 301 -6.62 17.58 11.32
C LYS A 301 -5.72 16.38 11.56
N CYS A 302 -5.10 15.85 10.51
CA CYS A 302 -4.13 14.77 10.64
C CYS A 302 -3.01 15.14 11.62
N ARG A 303 -2.35 16.29 11.43
CA ARG A 303 -1.24 16.74 12.28
C ARG A 303 -1.66 16.96 13.73
N ARG A 304 -2.86 17.48 13.97
CA ARG A 304 -3.41 17.65 15.32
C ARG A 304 -3.56 16.31 16.07
N HIS A 305 -3.73 15.22 15.33
CA HIS A 305 -3.83 13.86 15.86
C HIS A 305 -2.55 13.02 15.64
N TYR A 306 -1.40 13.68 15.42
CA TYR A 306 -0.08 13.05 15.20
C TYR A 306 0.04 12.22 13.92
N GLY A 307 -0.89 12.36 12.99
CA GLY A 307 -0.76 11.82 11.63
C GLY A 307 -0.03 12.81 10.72
N HIS A 308 0.79 12.30 9.82
CA HIS A 308 1.54 13.10 8.85
C HIS A 308 1.08 12.77 7.43
N PRO A 309 0.31 13.64 6.76
CA PRO A 309 0.00 13.46 5.34
C PRO A 309 1.30 13.50 4.52
N ASP A 310 1.60 12.40 3.85
CA ASP A 310 2.80 12.27 3.02
C ASP A 310 2.53 12.78 1.59
N LYS A 311 3.60 13.15 0.86
CA LYS A 311 3.57 13.55 -0.56
C LYS A 311 2.93 12.49 -1.46
N SER A 312 2.99 11.21 -1.06
CA SER A 312 2.36 10.07 -1.74
C SER A 312 0.82 10.12 -1.70
N PHE A 313 0.26 10.88 -0.76
CA PHE A 313 -1.18 11.20 -0.63
C PHE A 313 -1.41 12.69 -0.84
N LYS A 314 -0.90 13.27 -1.94
CA LYS A 314 -1.45 14.57 -2.38
C LYS A 314 -2.95 14.39 -2.53
N ALA A 315 -3.69 14.96 -1.58
CA ALA A 315 -5.13 14.91 -1.58
C ALA A 315 -5.64 15.40 -2.94
N LYS A 316 -6.17 14.47 -3.73
CA LYS A 316 -6.73 14.79 -5.04
C LYS A 316 -8.15 15.22 -4.82
N VAL A 317 -8.34 16.53 -4.70
CA VAL A 317 -9.66 17.12 -4.57
C VAL A 317 -10.10 17.64 -5.93
N MET A 318 -11.17 17.05 -6.46
CA MET A 318 -11.90 17.56 -7.60
C MET A 318 -13.34 17.79 -7.16
N GLY A 319 -13.88 18.95 -7.51
CA GLY A 319 -15.26 19.25 -7.20
C GLY A 319 -15.67 20.63 -7.69
N GLY A 320 -16.98 20.83 -7.75
CA GLY A 320 -17.61 22.06 -8.16
C GLY A 320 -18.71 22.47 -7.19
N TYR A 321 -19.27 23.65 -7.43
CA TYR A 321 -20.34 24.22 -6.61
C TYR A 321 -21.70 24.21 -7.31
N SER A 322 -21.85 23.49 -8.43
CA SER A 322 -23.16 23.30 -9.04
C SER A 322 -23.99 22.32 -8.20
N ASP A 323 -25.31 22.40 -8.30
CA ASP A 323 -26.21 21.48 -7.61
C ASP A 323 -25.99 20.01 -8.02
N THR A 324 -25.37 19.82 -9.19
CA THR A 324 -25.00 18.54 -9.80
C THR A 324 -23.51 18.19 -9.61
N ALA A 325 -22.72 19.00 -8.91
CA ALA A 325 -21.32 18.72 -8.70
C ALA A 325 -21.10 17.70 -7.59
N LEU A 326 -20.16 16.79 -7.82
CA LEU A 326 -19.62 15.91 -6.80
C LEU A 326 -18.23 16.41 -6.38
N TRP A 327 -17.94 16.24 -5.11
CA TRP A 327 -16.59 16.35 -4.55
C TRP A 327 -16.02 14.95 -4.40
N HIS A 328 -14.75 14.81 -4.73
CA HIS A 328 -13.99 13.58 -4.55
C HIS A 328 -12.71 13.92 -3.81
N MET A 329 -12.34 13.09 -2.85
CA MET A 329 -11.07 13.21 -2.16
C MET A 329 -10.51 11.84 -1.85
N GLU A 330 -9.34 11.56 -2.40
CA GLU A 330 -8.48 10.45 -1.99
C GLU A 330 -7.34 11.03 -1.15
N ALA A 331 -7.27 10.63 0.12
CA ALA A 331 -6.30 11.16 1.06
C ALA A 331 -5.96 10.14 2.15
N GLY A 332 -4.79 10.32 2.74
CA GLY A 332 -4.25 9.46 3.78
C GLY A 332 -3.22 10.18 4.63
N CYS A 333 -2.79 9.51 5.69
CA CYS A 333 -1.70 9.97 6.54
C CYS A 333 -0.85 8.80 7.00
N GLN A 334 0.34 9.14 7.48
CA GLN A 334 1.29 8.24 8.09
C GLN A 334 1.24 8.39 9.61
N TYR A 335 1.30 7.28 10.35
CA TYR A 335 1.51 7.24 11.80
C TYR A 335 2.63 6.26 12.11
N GLU A 336 3.69 6.72 12.79
CA GLU A 336 4.89 5.90 13.11
C GLU A 336 5.46 5.17 11.88
N GLY A 337 5.52 5.83 10.72
CA GLY A 337 6.00 5.23 9.48
C GLY A 337 4.94 4.48 8.66
N TYR A 338 3.84 4.03 9.27
CA TYR A 338 2.80 3.23 8.59
C TYR A 338 1.69 4.09 7.99
N GLN A 339 1.23 3.69 6.81
CA GLN A 339 0.26 4.42 6.01
C GLN A 339 -1.18 3.98 6.32
N GLY A 340 -2.10 4.93 6.21
CA GLY A 340 -3.54 4.70 6.22
C GLY A 340 -4.26 5.75 5.38
N GLY A 341 -5.35 5.36 4.74
CA GLY A 341 -6.03 6.24 3.79
C GLY A 341 -7.35 5.70 3.28
N LEU A 342 -8.07 6.58 2.61
CA LEU A 342 -9.40 6.33 2.07
C LEU A 342 -9.71 7.27 0.91
N ALA A 343 -10.67 6.87 0.09
CA ALA A 343 -11.28 7.73 -0.92
C ALA A 343 -12.78 7.89 -0.65
N ARG A 344 -13.28 9.11 -0.78
CA ARG A 344 -14.69 9.44 -0.60
C ARG A 344 -15.19 10.34 -1.71
N THR A 345 -16.47 10.17 -2.03
CA THR A 345 -17.24 11.00 -2.94
C THR A 345 -18.47 11.52 -2.21
N TRP A 346 -18.77 12.80 -2.33
CA TRP A 346 -19.97 13.39 -1.73
C TRP A 346 -20.53 14.54 -2.59
N PRO A 347 -21.84 14.81 -2.54
CA PRO A 347 -22.46 15.85 -3.34
C PRO A 347 -22.16 17.24 -2.78
N GLY A 348 -21.77 18.19 -3.64
CA GLY A 348 -21.52 19.57 -3.22
C GLY A 348 -22.76 20.27 -2.66
N SER A 349 -23.94 19.88 -3.15
CA SER A 349 -25.26 20.35 -2.68
C SER A 349 -25.70 19.70 -1.35
N GLY A 350 -25.03 18.63 -0.91
CA GLY A 350 -25.41 17.82 0.25
C GLY A 350 -26.43 16.72 -0.02
N ARG A 351 -26.91 16.56 -1.26
CA ARG A 351 -27.76 15.45 -1.67
C ARG A 351 -27.34 14.91 -3.04
N PHE A 352 -27.20 13.60 -3.15
CA PHE A 352 -26.94 12.96 -4.44
C PHE A 352 -28.18 13.13 -5.33
N THR A 353 -27.96 13.49 -6.59
CA THR A 353 -29.00 13.37 -7.61
C THR A 353 -29.29 11.89 -7.88
N PRO A 354 -30.46 11.53 -8.44
CA PRO A 354 -30.76 10.15 -8.77
C PRO A 354 -29.66 9.41 -9.55
N PRO A 355 -29.07 9.94 -10.65
CA PRO A 355 -28.01 9.25 -11.38
C PRO A 355 -26.71 9.11 -10.57
N GLN A 356 -26.32 10.14 -9.81
CA GLN A 356 -25.13 10.06 -8.95
C GLN A 356 -25.31 9.01 -7.85
N LYS A 357 -26.52 8.95 -7.27
CA LYS A 357 -26.87 7.99 -6.24
C LYS A 357 -26.79 6.56 -6.78
N LEU A 358 -27.32 6.30 -7.98
CA LEU A 358 -27.23 4.98 -8.61
C LEU A 358 -25.77 4.53 -8.79
N LEU A 359 -24.90 5.40 -9.30
CA LEU A 359 -23.48 5.08 -9.49
C LEU A 359 -22.74 4.89 -8.16
N TYR A 360 -23.05 5.72 -7.16
CA TYR A 360 -22.42 5.61 -5.85
C TYR A 360 -22.90 4.39 -5.07
N ASP A 361 -24.20 4.07 -5.12
CA ASP A 361 -24.77 2.85 -4.53
C ASP A 361 -24.17 1.59 -5.20
N ALA A 362 -23.95 1.61 -6.52
CA ALA A 362 -23.24 0.53 -7.21
C ALA A 362 -21.81 0.30 -6.66
N LEU A 363 -21.05 1.37 -6.36
CA LEU A 363 -19.74 1.24 -5.71
C LEU A 363 -19.84 0.63 -4.31
N LEU A 364 -20.87 0.99 -3.53
CA LEU A 364 -21.10 0.44 -2.19
C LEU A 364 -21.43 -1.05 -2.25
N ASP A 365 -22.30 -1.45 -3.16
CA ASP A 365 -22.67 -2.84 -3.36
C ASP A 365 -21.47 -3.66 -3.84
N MET A 366 -20.70 -3.16 -4.81
CA MET A 366 -19.46 -3.83 -5.23
C MET A 366 -18.46 -3.97 -4.09
N HIS A 367 -18.28 -2.94 -3.26
CA HIS A 367 -17.39 -3.02 -2.11
C HIS A 367 -17.84 -4.10 -1.12
N ARG A 368 -19.14 -4.18 -0.79
CA ARG A 368 -19.71 -5.23 0.06
C ARG A 368 -19.46 -6.61 -0.54
N ASP A 369 -19.85 -6.80 -1.80
CA ASP A 369 -19.74 -8.09 -2.49
C ASP A 369 -18.27 -8.56 -2.56
N LEU A 370 -17.31 -7.65 -2.78
CA LEU A 370 -15.89 -7.96 -2.76
C LEU A 370 -15.39 -8.35 -1.36
N CYS A 371 -15.85 -7.68 -0.30
CA CYS A 371 -15.51 -8.06 1.07
C CYS A 371 -16.02 -9.47 1.41
N GLU A 372 -17.24 -9.82 0.98
CA GLU A 372 -17.82 -11.15 1.15
C GLU A 372 -17.07 -12.22 0.35
N LEU A 373 -16.65 -11.91 -0.88
CA LEU A 373 -15.84 -12.82 -1.70
C LEU A 373 -14.48 -13.12 -1.07
N ILE A 374 -13.83 -12.12 -0.46
CA ILE A 374 -12.58 -12.31 0.28
C ILE A 374 -12.80 -13.23 1.50
N GLN A 375 -13.88 -13.02 2.26
CA GLN A 375 -14.21 -13.83 3.44
C GLN A 375 -14.47 -15.31 3.08
N CYS A 376 -15.01 -15.58 1.90
CA CYS A 376 -15.25 -16.95 1.41
C CYS A 376 -13.98 -17.68 0.91
N GLY A 377 -12.80 -17.02 0.87
CA GLY A 377 -11.58 -17.54 0.25
C GLY A 377 -10.90 -18.72 0.95
N ASP A 378 -11.09 -18.88 2.27
CA ASP A 378 -10.41 -19.91 3.07
C ASP A 378 -10.81 -21.35 2.72
N ALA A 379 -12.00 -21.56 2.14
CA ALA A 379 -12.57 -22.88 1.87
C ALA A 379 -12.48 -23.33 0.40
N GLY A 380 -11.53 -22.78 -0.38
CA GLY A 380 -11.46 -23.05 -1.83
C GLY A 380 -12.31 -22.09 -2.66
N GLY A 381 -12.63 -20.92 -2.11
CA GLY A 381 -13.37 -19.87 -2.81
C GLY A 381 -12.65 -19.35 -4.06
N PRO A 382 -13.40 -18.70 -4.98
CA PRO A 382 -12.89 -18.27 -6.28
C PRO A 382 -11.92 -17.07 -6.21
N VAL A 383 -11.89 -16.35 -5.08
CA VAL A 383 -11.07 -15.15 -4.89
C VAL A 383 -10.07 -15.40 -3.77
N ARG A 384 -8.78 -15.41 -4.11
CA ARG A 384 -7.69 -15.71 -3.16
C ARG A 384 -6.56 -14.70 -3.21
N THR A 385 -6.34 -14.08 -4.35
CA THR A 385 -5.23 -13.16 -4.57
C THR A 385 -5.75 -11.72 -4.80
N PRO A 386 -4.93 -10.69 -4.58
CA PRO A 386 -5.28 -9.32 -4.98
C PRO A 386 -5.71 -9.20 -6.45
N LEU A 387 -5.10 -9.99 -7.35
CA LEU A 387 -5.48 -10.02 -8.75
C LEU A 387 -6.88 -10.63 -8.98
N ASP A 388 -7.26 -11.66 -8.23
CA ASP A 388 -8.61 -12.22 -8.30
C ASP A 388 -9.65 -11.20 -7.82
N ILE A 389 -9.34 -10.43 -6.77
CA ILE A 389 -10.22 -9.35 -6.29
C ILE A 389 -10.39 -8.28 -7.38
N HIS A 390 -9.29 -7.89 -8.04
CA HIS A 390 -9.37 -6.94 -9.15
C HIS A 390 -10.20 -7.49 -10.33
N ALA A 391 -10.03 -8.77 -10.67
CA ALA A 391 -10.84 -9.41 -11.71
C ALA A 391 -12.33 -9.46 -11.33
N ALA A 392 -12.65 -9.86 -10.09
CA ALA A 392 -14.01 -9.87 -9.56
C ALA A 392 -14.64 -8.47 -9.59
N TYR A 393 -13.87 -7.43 -9.25
CA TYR A 393 -14.31 -6.05 -9.35
C TYR A 393 -14.70 -5.67 -10.79
N LEU A 394 -13.86 -6.00 -11.78
CA LEU A 394 -14.17 -5.67 -13.17
C LEU A 394 -15.41 -6.42 -13.70
N ILE A 395 -15.66 -7.65 -13.21
CA ILE A 395 -16.88 -8.41 -13.51
C ILE A 395 -18.11 -7.74 -12.91
N LEU A 396 -18.05 -7.34 -11.64
CA LEU A 396 -19.16 -6.62 -10.99
C LEU A 396 -19.40 -5.26 -11.65
N LEU A 397 -18.34 -4.53 -11.99
CA LEU A 397 -18.41 -3.25 -12.70
C LEU A 397 -19.11 -3.43 -14.05
N ALA A 398 -18.73 -4.45 -14.82
CA ALA A 398 -19.39 -4.79 -16.07
C ALA A 398 -20.90 -5.01 -15.89
N ARG A 399 -21.30 -5.80 -14.89
CA ARG A 399 -22.71 -6.05 -14.57
C ARG A 399 -23.47 -4.75 -14.30
N TYR A 400 -22.96 -3.88 -13.42
CA TYR A 400 -23.61 -2.61 -13.11
C TYR A 400 -23.70 -1.67 -14.32
N LEU A 401 -22.65 -1.59 -15.15
CA LEU A 401 -22.67 -0.74 -16.33
C LEU A 401 -23.62 -1.27 -17.43
N GLU A 402 -23.86 -2.58 -17.50
CA GLU A 402 -24.90 -3.16 -18.36
C GLU A 402 -26.31 -2.84 -17.83
N GLU A 403 -26.54 -3.02 -16.53
CA GLU A 403 -27.81 -2.71 -15.85
C GLU A 403 -28.20 -1.23 -15.98
N LEU A 404 -27.22 -0.33 -15.86
CA LEU A 404 -27.39 1.12 -16.03
C LEU A 404 -27.42 1.57 -17.50
N HIS A 405 -27.31 0.63 -18.45
CA HIS A 405 -27.27 0.88 -19.90
C HIS A 405 -26.16 1.86 -20.32
N VAL A 406 -25.03 1.83 -19.62
CA VAL A 406 -23.79 2.52 -20.02
C VAL A 406 -23.03 1.70 -21.06
N LEU A 407 -23.00 0.38 -20.90
CA LEU A 407 -22.45 -0.54 -21.89
C LEU A 407 -23.50 -0.95 -22.92
N PRO A 408 -23.14 -1.08 -24.20
CA PRO A 408 -24.08 -1.46 -25.24
C PRO A 408 -24.45 -2.95 -25.12
N LYS A 409 -25.75 -3.26 -25.25
CA LYS A 409 -26.27 -4.64 -25.26
C LYS A 409 -25.80 -5.50 -26.45
N THR A 410 -25.04 -4.91 -27.38
CA THR A 410 -24.47 -5.59 -28.54
C THR A 410 -23.22 -6.40 -28.21
N LEU A 411 -22.61 -6.20 -27.03
CA LEU A 411 -21.49 -7.02 -26.56
C LEU A 411 -22.01 -8.42 -26.26
N ARG A 412 -21.49 -9.42 -26.98
CA ARG A 412 -22.00 -10.81 -26.90
C ARG A 412 -21.17 -11.71 -26.01
N SER A 413 -19.91 -11.35 -25.72
CA SER A 413 -19.03 -12.17 -24.88
C SER A 413 -18.74 -11.49 -23.53
N PRO A 414 -18.76 -12.24 -22.41
CA PRO A 414 -18.42 -11.71 -21.10
C PRO A 414 -17.02 -11.05 -21.05
N LYS A 415 -16.07 -11.60 -21.81
CA LYS A 415 -14.70 -11.06 -21.91
C LYS A 415 -14.67 -9.67 -22.55
N GLU A 416 -15.47 -9.44 -23.60
CA GLU A 416 -15.58 -8.13 -24.23
C GLU A 416 -16.27 -7.13 -23.31
N THR A 417 -17.32 -7.53 -22.60
CA THR A 417 -17.99 -6.67 -21.61
C THR A 417 -17.03 -6.23 -20.51
N VAL A 418 -16.30 -7.16 -19.89
CA VAL A 418 -15.32 -6.84 -18.83
C VAL A 418 -14.22 -5.91 -19.35
N LYS A 419 -13.72 -6.16 -20.57
CA LYS A 419 -12.72 -5.29 -21.20
C LYS A 419 -13.26 -3.90 -21.48
N ALA A 420 -14.52 -3.77 -21.89
CA ALA A 420 -15.16 -2.47 -22.11
C ALA A 420 -15.39 -1.74 -20.78
N ALA A 421 -15.84 -2.46 -19.74
CA ALA A 421 -16.07 -1.94 -18.39
C ALA A 421 -14.79 -1.36 -17.77
N ALA A 422 -13.64 -1.98 -18.01
CA ALA A 422 -12.35 -1.49 -17.52
C ALA A 422 -12.01 -0.05 -17.97
N ASN A 423 -12.57 0.43 -19.09
CA ASN A 423 -12.38 1.81 -19.56
C ASN A 423 -13.11 2.86 -18.70
N TYR A 424 -14.08 2.43 -17.87
CA TYR A 424 -14.83 3.30 -16.97
C TYR A 424 -14.25 3.30 -15.55
N ASN A 425 -13.09 2.66 -15.34
CA ASN A 425 -12.38 2.61 -14.08
C ASN A 425 -11.09 3.43 -14.18
N CYS A 426 -10.81 4.27 -13.17
CA CYS A 426 -9.66 5.17 -13.18
C CYS A 426 -8.38 4.57 -12.56
N SER A 427 -8.47 3.44 -11.86
CA SER A 427 -7.31 2.78 -11.27
C SER A 427 -6.89 1.54 -12.06
N PRO A 428 -5.63 1.43 -12.55
CA PRO A 428 -5.18 0.26 -13.29
C PRO A 428 -5.22 -1.02 -12.45
N VAL A 429 -5.08 -0.90 -11.12
CA VAL A 429 -5.28 -2.01 -10.16
C VAL A 429 -6.09 -1.47 -8.99
N ALA A 430 -7.21 -2.14 -8.69
CA ALA A 430 -8.12 -1.70 -7.63
C ALA A 430 -7.60 -2.05 -6.22
N VAL A 431 -6.62 -2.95 -6.12
CA VAL A 431 -6.13 -3.52 -4.87
C VAL A 431 -4.61 -3.48 -4.78
N CYS A 432 -4.08 -3.06 -3.64
CA CYS A 432 -2.65 -3.12 -3.33
C CYS A 432 -2.41 -3.41 -1.85
N HIS A 433 -1.22 -3.89 -1.50
CA HIS A 433 -0.84 -4.02 -0.09
C HIS A 433 -0.46 -2.65 0.50
N VAL A 434 -0.77 -2.47 1.78
CA VAL A 434 -0.51 -1.23 2.53
C VAL A 434 0.41 -1.54 3.71
N GLY A 435 1.40 -0.69 3.96
CA GLY A 435 2.34 -0.82 5.07
C GLY A 435 3.08 0.48 5.31
N LEU A 436 4.41 0.43 5.31
CA LEU A 436 5.26 1.63 5.28
C LEU A 436 5.08 2.41 3.97
N ASP A 437 4.89 1.66 2.87
CA ASP A 437 4.50 2.21 1.58
C ASP A 437 2.97 2.21 1.44
N PRO A 438 2.40 3.23 0.74
CA PRO A 438 0.96 3.35 0.57
C PRO A 438 0.40 2.36 -0.46
N CYS A 439 1.27 1.79 -1.30
CA CYS A 439 0.88 0.97 -2.43
C CYS A 439 2.04 0.05 -2.84
N GLU A 440 2.00 -1.20 -2.40
CA GLU A 440 2.91 -2.25 -2.86
C GLU A 440 2.20 -3.09 -3.93
N THR A 441 2.58 -2.92 -5.20
CA THR A 441 1.88 -3.48 -6.37
C THR A 441 2.77 -4.29 -7.30
N SER A 442 3.83 -4.93 -6.80
CA SER A 442 4.58 -5.82 -7.69
C SER A 442 3.65 -6.91 -8.21
N HIS A 443 3.75 -7.17 -9.51
CA HIS A 443 2.85 -8.10 -10.17
C HIS A 443 2.96 -9.52 -9.57
N GLN A 444 4.12 -9.89 -9.03
CA GLN A 444 4.29 -11.13 -8.30
C GLN A 444 3.54 -11.11 -6.97
N LEU A 445 3.58 -10.02 -6.21
CA LEU A 445 2.85 -9.90 -4.93
C LEU A 445 1.33 -9.96 -5.14
N LEU A 446 0.82 -9.34 -6.20
CA LEU A 446 -0.62 -9.38 -6.52
C LEU A 446 -1.14 -10.79 -6.87
N LYS A 447 -0.24 -11.73 -7.16
CA LYS A 447 -0.57 -13.15 -7.41
C LYS A 447 -0.44 -14.02 -6.15
N CYS A 448 0.08 -13.48 -5.06
CA CYS A 448 0.17 -14.21 -3.81
C CYS A 448 -1.22 -14.35 -3.18
N PRO A 449 -1.56 -15.53 -2.64
CA PRO A 449 -2.75 -15.68 -1.82
C PRO A 449 -2.71 -14.74 -0.62
N LEU A 450 -3.85 -14.13 -0.32
CA LEU A 450 -4.04 -13.38 0.92
C LEU A 450 -4.00 -14.35 2.10
N VAL A 451 -3.36 -13.90 3.17
CA VAL A 451 -3.22 -14.63 4.42
C VAL A 451 -3.58 -13.71 5.60
N PRO A 452 -3.96 -14.29 6.76
CA PRO A 452 -4.16 -13.52 7.97
C PRO A 452 -2.97 -12.62 8.29
N GLY A 453 -3.24 -11.36 8.64
CA GLY A 453 -2.26 -10.31 8.86
C GLY A 453 -1.98 -9.44 7.64
N ASN A 454 -2.48 -9.78 6.44
CA ASN A 454 -2.40 -8.87 5.31
C ASN A 454 -3.28 -7.61 5.53
N VAL A 455 -2.78 -6.47 5.05
CA VAL A 455 -3.54 -5.23 4.95
C VAL A 455 -3.51 -4.78 3.49
N ILE A 456 -4.68 -4.50 2.92
CA ILE A 456 -4.85 -4.07 1.54
C ILE A 456 -5.67 -2.78 1.45
N SER A 457 -5.38 -1.95 0.46
CA SER A 457 -6.27 -0.86 0.04
C SER A 457 -7.18 -1.37 -1.07
N LEU A 458 -8.48 -1.11 -0.98
CA LEU A 458 -9.49 -1.39 -1.99
C LEU A 458 -10.05 -0.06 -2.50
N ASN A 459 -9.66 0.33 -3.72
CA ASN A 459 -10.03 1.60 -4.36
C ASN A 459 -10.87 1.33 -5.62
N LEU A 460 -12.17 1.61 -5.52
CA LEU A 460 -13.15 1.41 -6.58
C LEU A 460 -13.52 2.74 -7.21
N SER A 461 -13.78 2.76 -8.52
CA SER A 461 -14.17 3.99 -9.22
C SER A 461 -15.04 3.72 -10.44
N ILE A 462 -15.98 4.63 -10.69
CA ILE A 462 -16.76 4.67 -11.93
C ILE A 462 -16.62 6.08 -12.51
N SER A 463 -16.16 6.19 -13.75
CA SER A 463 -16.00 7.43 -14.48
C SER A 463 -16.73 7.33 -15.81
N ILE A 464 -17.77 8.14 -15.99
CA ILE A 464 -18.53 8.20 -17.24
C ILE A 464 -18.17 9.52 -17.94
N PRO A 465 -17.35 9.48 -19.01
CA PRO A 465 -16.94 10.70 -19.71
C PRO A 465 -18.12 11.47 -20.31
N ASP A 466 -17.97 12.79 -20.44
CA ASP A 466 -18.98 13.67 -21.07
C ASP A 466 -19.33 13.25 -22.50
N ASN A 467 -18.34 12.72 -23.24
CA ASN A 467 -18.48 12.25 -24.61
C ASN A 467 -18.95 10.78 -24.72
N CYS A 468 -19.37 10.15 -23.62
CA CYS A 468 -19.97 8.82 -23.64
C CYS A 468 -21.41 8.89 -24.14
N PHE A 469 -21.59 8.97 -25.46
CA PHE A 469 -22.90 9.07 -26.10
C PHE A 469 -23.76 7.80 -25.97
N GLN A 470 -23.15 6.68 -25.58
CA GLN A 470 -23.83 5.41 -25.34
C GLN A 470 -24.57 5.39 -23.99
N ALA A 471 -24.04 6.08 -22.99
CA ALA A 471 -24.71 6.26 -21.70
C ALA A 471 -25.87 7.25 -21.83
N TYR A 472 -26.88 7.09 -20.97
CA TYR A 472 -27.92 8.10 -20.85
C TYR A 472 -27.34 9.46 -20.43
N PRO A 473 -27.88 10.58 -20.93
CA PRO A 473 -27.34 11.91 -20.68
C PRO A 473 -27.15 12.26 -19.21
N GLU A 474 -27.97 11.72 -18.30
CA GLU A 474 -27.91 12.04 -16.88
C GLU A 474 -26.71 11.44 -16.16
N PHE A 475 -26.06 10.42 -16.75
CA PHE A 475 -24.85 9.79 -16.22
C PHE A 475 -23.56 10.40 -16.74
N ARG A 476 -23.61 11.19 -17.83
CA ARG A 476 -22.43 11.75 -18.48
C ARG A 476 -21.75 12.79 -17.58
N GLY A 477 -20.43 12.75 -17.52
CA GLY A 477 -19.62 13.64 -16.68
C GLY A 477 -19.60 13.25 -15.20
N VAL A 478 -20.26 12.15 -14.82
CA VAL A 478 -20.27 11.69 -13.43
C VAL A 478 -19.06 10.81 -13.16
N PHE A 479 -18.27 11.21 -12.19
CA PHE A 479 -17.21 10.41 -11.58
C PHE A 479 -17.62 10.07 -10.16
N CYS A 480 -17.34 8.86 -9.70
CA CYS A 480 -17.49 8.44 -8.31
C CYS A 480 -16.30 7.56 -7.93
N GLN A 481 -15.80 7.71 -6.70
CA GLN A 481 -14.74 6.90 -6.13
C GLN A 481 -15.06 6.54 -4.67
N LEU A 482 -14.76 5.30 -4.30
CA LEU A 482 -14.88 4.77 -2.95
C LEU A 482 -13.62 3.96 -2.65
N GLY A 483 -12.95 4.32 -1.55
CA GLY A 483 -11.68 3.68 -1.15
C GLY A 483 -11.67 3.35 0.33
N ASN A 484 -11.27 2.13 0.68
CA ASN A 484 -11.14 1.69 2.07
C ASN A 484 -9.88 0.84 2.25
N THR A 485 -9.25 0.96 3.42
CA THR A 485 -8.20 0.02 3.84
C THR A 485 -8.84 -1.14 4.61
N LEU A 486 -8.47 -2.36 4.25
CA LEU A 486 -9.00 -3.61 4.77
C LEU A 486 -7.87 -4.42 5.43
N HIS A 487 -8.16 -5.01 6.58
CA HIS A 487 -7.30 -5.98 7.25
C HIS A 487 -7.91 -7.38 7.10
N ILE A 488 -7.08 -8.35 6.72
CA ILE A 488 -7.44 -9.76 6.60
C ILE A 488 -7.07 -10.45 7.92
N GLY A 489 -8.08 -10.77 8.72
CA GLY A 489 -7.92 -11.48 9.98
C GLY A 489 -7.89 -13.01 9.82
N GLU A 490 -7.90 -13.70 10.96
CA GLU A 490 -8.08 -15.16 11.00
C GLU A 490 -9.41 -15.57 10.35
N ASN A 491 -9.43 -16.76 9.74
CA ASN A 491 -10.59 -17.28 9.00
C ASN A 491 -11.09 -16.32 7.90
N CYS A 492 -10.16 -15.63 7.23
CA CYS A 492 -10.41 -14.63 6.19
C CYS A 492 -11.37 -13.50 6.62
N LYS A 493 -11.53 -13.25 7.92
CA LYS A 493 -12.42 -12.19 8.41
C LYS A 493 -11.89 -10.83 7.94
N VAL A 494 -12.68 -10.14 7.12
CA VAL A 494 -12.34 -8.79 6.64
C VAL A 494 -12.77 -7.74 7.67
N GLU A 495 -11.82 -6.91 8.11
CA GLU A 495 -12.03 -5.75 8.97
C GLU A 495 -11.78 -4.47 8.15
N VAL A 496 -12.79 -3.60 8.07
CA VAL A 496 -12.64 -2.28 7.42
C VAL A 496 -12.01 -1.32 8.42
N LEU A 497 -10.83 -0.76 8.10
CA LEU A 497 -10.06 0.08 9.03
C LEU A 497 -10.47 1.56 9.03
N THR A 498 -11.34 1.97 8.10
CA THR A 498 -11.72 3.38 7.86
C THR A 498 -13.19 3.65 8.16
N VAL A 499 -13.78 2.89 9.08
CA VAL A 499 -15.21 2.94 9.45
C VAL A 499 -15.65 4.27 10.07
N GLN A 500 -14.72 5.05 10.62
CA GLN A 500 -14.99 6.35 11.25
C GLN A 500 -15.45 7.40 10.23
N CYS A 501 -15.15 7.22 8.94
CA CYS A 501 -15.64 8.08 7.87
C CYS A 501 -16.84 7.42 7.20
N PRO A 502 -18.06 7.98 7.36
CA PRO A 502 -19.26 7.38 6.81
C PRO A 502 -19.20 7.29 5.28
N VAL A 503 -19.93 6.33 4.74
CA VAL A 503 -20.10 6.16 3.29
C VAL A 503 -21.45 6.73 2.83
N LYS A 504 -22.45 6.77 3.71
CA LYS A 504 -23.75 7.41 3.46
C LYS A 504 -23.88 8.66 4.32
N TYR A 505 -24.40 9.72 3.72
CA TYR A 505 -24.59 11.01 4.39
C TYR A 505 -26.09 11.35 4.43
N LYS A 506 -26.65 11.56 5.63
CA LYS A 506 -27.98 12.13 5.82
C LYS A 506 -27.84 13.46 6.56
N PHE A 507 -28.47 14.51 6.04
CA PHE A 507 -28.48 15.83 6.63
C PHE A 507 -29.78 16.08 7.40
N SER A 508 -29.70 16.39 8.69
CA SER A 508 -30.79 17.01 9.46
C SER A 508 -30.63 18.54 9.41
N SER A 509 -31.73 19.26 9.23
CA SER A 509 -31.76 20.71 9.04
C SER A 509 -31.54 21.55 10.32
N SER A 510 -31.04 20.96 11.41
CA SER A 510 -30.82 21.67 12.67
C SER A 510 -29.39 22.21 12.76
N GLU A 511 -29.26 23.53 12.92
CA GLU A 511 -28.03 24.34 12.87
C GLU A 511 -26.95 24.03 13.93
N ASN A 512 -27.02 22.91 14.65
CA ASN A 512 -26.04 22.50 15.66
C ASN A 512 -25.39 21.16 15.28
N LEU A 513 -24.46 21.20 14.32
CA LEU A 513 -23.71 20.00 13.89
C LEU A 513 -22.62 19.64 14.92
N ASN A 514 -22.99 18.76 15.84
CA ASN A 514 -22.02 17.89 16.51
C ASN A 514 -21.64 16.76 15.53
N VAL A 515 -20.34 16.48 15.37
CA VAL A 515 -19.78 15.44 14.47
C VAL A 515 -20.40 14.04 14.71
N LYS A 516 -21.10 13.84 15.83
CA LYS A 516 -21.84 12.64 16.20
C LYS A 516 -23.18 12.42 15.47
N GLU A 517 -23.70 13.38 14.69
CA GLU A 517 -25.01 13.27 14.03
C GLU A 517 -24.98 12.81 12.56
N LEU A 518 -23.85 12.32 12.06
CA LEU A 518 -23.83 11.52 10.83
C LEU A 518 -24.33 10.10 11.16
N LYS A 519 -25.65 9.89 11.10
CA LYS A 519 -26.25 8.57 11.32
C LYS A 519 -25.75 7.58 10.26
N ILE A 520 -25.00 6.58 10.72
CA ILE A 520 -24.64 5.36 9.98
C ILE A 520 -25.94 4.66 9.58
N ILE A 521 -26.08 4.26 8.31
CA ILE A 521 -27.13 3.35 7.83
C ILE A 521 -26.44 2.16 7.21
#